data_AF-A0A968SGG8-F1
#
_entry.id   AF-A0A968SGG8-F1
#
_cell.length_a   1.000
_cell.length_b   1.000
_cell.length_c   1.000
_cell.angle_alpha   90.00
_cell.angle_beta   90.00
_cell.angle_gamma   90.00
#
_symmetry.space_group_name_H-M   'P 1'
#
loop_
_entity.id
_entity.type
_entity.pdbx_description
1 polymer ?
#
loop_
_entity_poly.entity_id
_entity_poly.type
_entity_poly.pdbx_seq_one_letter_code
_entity_poly.pdbx_strand_id
1 'polypeptide(L)'
;MFKSSSILPVECVFELAKLNQKIIKSIEIRAVEKIGVKGRAGYYDTIGATKDMWQHLFSLTNLLANYSGKKLSWTKFEVNNYQTGQYQTYLNDLKLKSSTTESYFGLEGKIGDILVKAESGKKLGTKETSIQVTYEDGSSIKWNIDKQKFLAIYNSDGQLINSTSLSQQNLLNDHTNLFNYILQENPSRFVTNEQVICSWLTFNKIKNFKTSLKKYKDGIYPVKWLD
;
A
#
# COMPACT_ATOMS: atom_id res chain seq x y z
N MET A 1 -0.75 33.76 10.43
CA MET A 1 0.45 33.71 9.56
C MET A 1 1.11 32.36 9.77
N PHE A 2 0.71 31.34 9.01
CA PHE A 2 1.28 29.99 9.11
C PHE A 2 2.63 29.99 8.40
N LYS A 3 3.73 29.80 9.15
CA LYS A 3 5.04 29.55 8.55
C LYS A 3 4.96 28.18 7.87
N SER A 4 5.01 28.19 6.55
CA SER A 4 4.95 27.02 5.68
C SER A 4 6.21 26.17 5.87
N SER A 5 6.11 25.09 6.64
CA SER A 5 6.94 23.91 6.42
C SER A 5 6.28 23.10 5.30
N SER A 6 6.99 22.96 4.20
CA SER A 6 6.56 22.29 2.97
C SER A 6 6.45 20.78 3.12
N ILE A 7 5.46 20.35 3.89
CA ILE A 7 4.94 19.00 3.90
C ILE A 7 3.44 19.24 3.70
N LEU A 8 2.81 18.64 2.70
CA LEU A 8 1.44 18.21 2.91
C LEU A 8 1.62 16.89 3.65
N PRO A 9 1.58 16.87 5.00
CA PRO A 9 1.60 15.61 5.73
C PRO A 9 0.54 14.69 5.13
N VAL A 10 0.70 13.37 5.23
CA VAL A 10 -0.37 12.46 4.78
C VAL A 10 -1.69 12.88 5.44
N GLU A 11 -1.61 13.44 6.64
CA GLU A 11 -2.67 14.14 7.38
C GLU A 11 -3.40 15.23 6.57
N CYS A 12 -2.71 16.06 5.77
CA CYS A 12 -3.38 17.06 4.93
C CYS A 12 -4.09 16.44 3.71
N VAL A 13 -3.57 15.34 3.16
CA VAL A 13 -4.29 14.57 2.12
C VAL A 13 -5.53 13.91 2.73
N PHE A 14 -5.43 13.45 3.97
CA PHE A 14 -6.57 12.91 4.71
C PHE A 14 -7.59 13.98 5.08
N GLU A 15 -7.17 15.20 5.44
CA GLU A 15 -8.08 16.33 5.59
C GLU A 15 -8.75 16.68 4.25
N LEU A 16 -8.07 16.61 3.10
CA LEU A 16 -8.72 16.76 1.78
C LEU A 16 -9.75 15.66 1.50
N ALA A 17 -9.45 14.41 1.87
CA ALA A 17 -10.40 13.31 1.75
C ALA A 17 -11.64 13.52 2.64
N LYS A 18 -11.44 14.07 3.84
CA LYS A 18 -12.50 14.42 4.81
C LYS A 18 -13.30 15.67 4.39
N LEU A 19 -12.64 16.67 3.82
CA LEU A 19 -13.22 17.95 3.39
C LEU A 19 -14.27 17.77 2.29
N ASN A 20 -14.17 16.72 1.48
CA ASN A 20 -15.12 16.49 0.40
C ASN A 20 -16.44 15.84 0.85
N GLN A 21 -16.56 15.34 2.09
CA GLN A 21 -17.73 14.57 2.58
C GLN A 21 -18.19 13.43 1.63
N LYS A 22 -17.34 13.05 0.68
CA LYS A 22 -17.68 12.07 -0.34
C LYS A 22 -17.52 10.67 0.22
N ILE A 23 -18.45 9.81 -0.17
CA ILE A 23 -18.43 8.41 0.23
C ILE A 23 -17.32 7.70 -0.54
N ILE A 24 -16.38 7.09 0.19
CA ILE A 24 -15.29 6.28 -0.37
C ILE A 24 -15.89 5.00 -0.97
N LYS A 25 -15.64 4.78 -2.26
CA LYS A 25 -16.03 3.59 -3.01
C LYS A 25 -14.91 2.56 -3.04
N SER A 26 -13.69 3.00 -3.33
CA SER A 26 -12.52 2.12 -3.35
C SER A 26 -11.24 2.77 -2.85
N ILE A 27 -10.35 1.93 -2.34
CA ILE A 27 -8.98 2.27 -1.95
C ILE A 27 -8.05 1.32 -2.72
N GLU A 28 -7.12 1.90 -3.48
CA GLU A 28 -6.13 1.16 -4.24
C GLU A 28 -4.72 1.54 -3.75
N ILE A 29 -3.92 0.56 -3.37
CA ILE A 29 -2.56 0.78 -2.86
C ILE A 29 -1.57 -0.05 -3.66
N ARG A 30 -0.52 0.60 -4.16
CA ARG A 30 0.59 -0.01 -4.89
C ARG A 30 1.88 0.24 -4.15
N ALA A 31 2.68 -0.81 -3.94
CA ALA A 31 4.04 -0.71 -3.40
C ALA A 31 4.98 -1.66 -4.14
N VAL A 32 5.53 -1.22 -5.26
CA VAL A 32 6.35 -2.04 -6.18
C VAL A 32 7.78 -1.55 -6.25
N GLU A 33 8.71 -2.49 -6.39
CA GLU A 33 10.14 -2.23 -6.35
C GLU A 33 10.87 -2.79 -7.57
N LYS A 34 11.83 -2.01 -8.09
CA LYS A 34 12.78 -2.49 -9.12
C LYS A 34 13.80 -3.49 -8.58
N ILE A 35 14.08 -3.44 -7.29
CA ILE A 35 15.11 -4.26 -6.66
C ILE A 35 14.55 -5.64 -6.30
N GLY A 36 15.42 -6.65 -6.36
CA GLY A 36 15.13 -8.00 -5.86
C GLY A 36 15.36 -8.14 -4.37
N VAL A 37 15.44 -9.38 -3.89
CA VAL A 37 15.61 -9.71 -2.46
C VAL A 37 17.09 -9.77 -2.02
N LYS A 38 18.02 -9.26 -2.84
CA LYS A 38 19.46 -9.38 -2.62
C LYS A 38 19.84 -8.92 -1.21
N GLY A 39 20.63 -9.74 -0.51
CA GLY A 39 21.13 -9.45 0.85
C GLY A 39 20.19 -9.84 2.01
N ARG A 40 18.95 -10.28 1.75
CA ARG A 40 18.00 -10.74 2.79
C ARG A 40 17.63 -12.21 2.64
N ALA A 41 18.58 -13.01 2.17
CA ALA A 41 18.26 -14.23 1.44
C ALA A 41 17.57 -15.33 2.27
N GLY A 42 18.12 -15.67 3.44
CA GLY A 42 17.52 -16.67 4.32
C GLY A 42 16.24 -16.19 5.01
N TYR A 43 16.06 -14.88 5.18
CA TYR A 43 14.90 -14.31 5.86
C TYR A 43 13.69 -14.25 4.92
N TYR A 44 13.87 -13.69 3.73
CA TYR A 44 12.74 -13.38 2.84
C TYR A 44 12.01 -14.65 2.37
N ASP A 45 12.72 -15.75 2.14
CA ASP A 45 12.12 -17.01 1.70
C ASP A 45 11.16 -17.63 2.73
N THR A 46 11.28 -17.26 4.01
CA THR A 46 10.37 -17.71 5.08
C THR A 46 9.17 -16.77 5.30
N ILE A 47 9.21 -15.58 4.70
CA ILE A 47 8.25 -14.50 4.93
C ILE A 47 7.34 -14.31 3.72
N GLY A 48 7.92 -14.11 2.54
CA GLY A 48 7.18 -13.80 1.32
C GLY A 48 6.66 -12.36 1.25
N ALA A 49 6.30 -11.91 0.04
CA ALA A 49 5.86 -10.53 -0.18
C ALA A 49 4.59 -10.18 0.59
N THR A 50 3.67 -11.14 0.75
CA THR A 50 2.39 -10.86 1.40
C THR A 50 2.60 -10.58 2.89
N LYS A 51 3.40 -11.38 3.58
CA LYS A 51 3.68 -11.16 5.00
C LYS A 51 4.59 -9.95 5.23
N ASP A 52 5.56 -9.70 4.34
CA ASP A 52 6.48 -8.55 4.40
C ASP A 52 5.72 -7.22 4.28
N MET A 53 4.71 -7.16 3.41
CA MET A 53 4.11 -5.89 3.00
C MET A 53 2.65 -5.68 3.40
N TRP A 54 1.85 -6.75 3.61
CA TRP A 54 0.42 -6.58 3.89
C TRP A 54 0.17 -5.74 5.13
N GLN A 55 0.95 -5.92 6.21
CA GLN A 55 0.77 -5.11 7.41
C GLN A 55 0.98 -3.60 7.14
N HIS A 56 1.98 -3.24 6.32
CA HIS A 56 2.21 -1.86 5.93
C HIS A 56 1.06 -1.30 5.09
N LEU A 57 0.57 -2.05 4.10
CA LEU A 57 -0.55 -1.62 3.27
C LEU A 57 -1.87 -1.59 4.04
N PHE A 58 -2.05 -2.51 4.99
CA PHE A 58 -3.20 -2.57 5.89
C PHE A 58 -3.28 -1.31 6.75
N SER A 59 -2.18 -0.84 7.35
CA SER A 59 -2.18 0.38 8.16
C SER A 59 -2.67 1.60 7.37
N LEU A 60 -2.23 1.75 6.12
CA LEU A 60 -2.67 2.82 5.22
C LEU A 60 -4.14 2.66 4.83
N THR A 61 -4.56 1.44 4.51
CA THR A 61 -5.96 1.14 4.16
C THR A 61 -6.88 1.40 5.34
N ASN A 62 -6.53 0.94 6.53
CA ASN A 62 -7.29 1.14 7.77
C ASN A 62 -7.45 2.63 8.09
N LEU A 63 -6.38 3.39 7.96
CA LEU A 63 -6.43 4.83 8.16
C LEU A 63 -7.44 5.49 7.21
N LEU A 64 -7.34 5.20 5.90
CA LEU A 64 -8.27 5.72 4.89
C LEU A 64 -9.71 5.26 5.09
N ALA A 65 -9.90 3.99 5.42
CA ALA A 65 -11.21 3.40 5.61
C ALA A 65 -11.91 4.03 6.84
N ASN A 66 -11.18 4.39 7.89
CA ASN A 66 -11.73 5.12 9.04
C ASN A 66 -12.19 6.54 8.69
N TYR A 67 -11.61 7.17 7.65
CA TYR A 67 -12.09 8.47 7.15
C TYR A 67 -13.36 8.38 6.31
N SER A 68 -13.86 7.18 5.99
CA SER A 68 -15.15 7.00 5.31
C SER A 68 -16.36 7.42 6.17
N GLY A 69 -16.17 7.68 7.46
CA GLY A 69 -17.24 7.94 8.42
C GLY A 69 -18.06 6.69 8.79
N LYS A 70 -17.79 5.54 8.18
CA LYS A 70 -18.43 4.26 8.50
C LYS A 70 -17.65 3.55 9.61
N LYS A 71 -18.38 2.94 10.56
CA LYS A 71 -17.79 2.01 11.52
C LYS A 71 -17.49 0.68 10.82
N LEU A 72 -16.25 0.50 10.39
CA LEU A 72 -15.81 -0.68 9.66
C LEU A 72 -15.27 -1.75 10.61
N SER A 73 -15.45 -3.02 10.24
CA SER A 73 -14.97 -4.16 11.02
C SER A 73 -14.11 -5.06 10.15
N TRP A 74 -12.80 -5.02 10.37
CA TRP A 74 -11.83 -5.82 9.61
C TRP A 74 -11.98 -7.32 9.80
N THR A 75 -12.66 -7.76 10.87
CA THR A 75 -13.06 -9.17 11.04
C THR A 75 -14.04 -9.64 9.96
N LYS A 76 -14.74 -8.72 9.29
CA LYS A 76 -15.65 -8.97 8.16
C LYS A 76 -14.99 -8.75 6.79
N PHE A 77 -13.67 -8.55 6.73
CA PHE A 77 -12.98 -8.42 5.45
C PHE A 77 -13.17 -9.69 4.60
N GLU A 78 -13.57 -9.52 3.35
CA GLU A 78 -13.78 -10.59 2.37
C GLU A 78 -12.70 -10.50 1.31
N VAL A 79 -12.07 -11.63 0.98
CA VAL A 79 -11.08 -11.71 -0.10
C VAL A 79 -11.82 -12.14 -1.36
N ASN A 80 -11.83 -11.27 -2.37
CA ASN A 80 -12.51 -11.53 -3.64
C ASN A 80 -11.55 -12.20 -4.64
N ASN A 81 -10.31 -11.72 -4.68
CA ASN A 81 -9.28 -12.22 -5.58
C ASN A 81 -7.91 -12.05 -4.94
N TYR A 82 -7.05 -13.05 -5.10
CA TYR A 82 -5.68 -13.00 -4.62
C TYR A 82 -4.78 -13.80 -5.56
N GLN A 83 -3.70 -13.16 -6.01
CA GLN A 83 -2.73 -13.76 -6.89
C GLN A 83 -1.32 -13.53 -6.37
N THR A 84 -0.48 -14.54 -6.55
CA THR A 84 0.91 -14.50 -6.14
C THR A 84 1.82 -14.78 -7.31
N GLY A 85 3.03 -14.22 -7.25
CA GLY A 85 4.05 -14.50 -8.24
C GLY A 85 5.45 -14.56 -7.66
N GLN A 86 6.37 -15.16 -8.41
CA GLN A 86 7.79 -15.18 -8.10
C GLN A 86 8.60 -14.80 -9.36
N TYR A 87 9.45 -13.78 -9.27
CA TYR A 87 10.28 -13.34 -10.40
C TYR A 87 11.28 -14.44 -10.80
N GLN A 88 11.62 -14.48 -12.08
CA GLN A 88 12.33 -15.59 -12.71
C GLN A 88 13.68 -15.90 -12.05
N THR A 89 14.42 -14.87 -11.67
CA THR A 89 15.76 -15.02 -11.08
C THR A 89 15.76 -15.16 -9.55
N TYR A 90 14.60 -15.35 -8.91
CA TYR A 90 14.47 -15.42 -7.44
C TYR A 90 15.36 -16.47 -6.79
N LEU A 91 15.32 -17.70 -7.32
CA LEU A 91 16.14 -18.80 -6.81
C LEU A 91 17.64 -18.50 -6.96
N ASN A 92 18.04 -17.82 -8.05
CA ASN A 92 19.42 -17.45 -8.29
C ASN A 92 19.90 -16.34 -7.34
N ASP A 93 19.07 -15.32 -7.12
CA ASP A 93 19.36 -14.22 -6.19
C ASP A 93 19.54 -14.74 -4.75
N LEU A 94 18.85 -15.83 -4.40
CA LEU A 94 18.87 -16.45 -3.08
C LEU A 94 19.79 -17.68 -2.95
N LYS A 95 20.34 -18.17 -4.05
CA LYS A 95 21.09 -19.44 -4.13
C LYS A 95 20.29 -20.64 -3.60
N LEU A 96 18.99 -20.70 -3.90
CA LEU A 96 18.07 -21.77 -3.51
C LEU A 96 17.86 -22.78 -4.64
N LYS A 97 17.58 -24.04 -4.29
CA LYS A 97 17.22 -25.08 -5.27
C LYS A 97 15.74 -25.01 -5.68
N SER A 98 14.88 -24.72 -4.72
CA SER A 98 13.43 -24.64 -4.90
C SER A 98 12.82 -23.71 -3.86
N SER A 99 11.76 -23.01 -4.22
CA SER A 99 10.96 -22.20 -3.31
C SER A 99 9.60 -21.93 -3.94
N THR A 100 8.56 -21.97 -3.11
CA THR A 100 7.20 -21.56 -3.46
C THR A 100 6.84 -20.17 -2.93
N THR A 101 7.80 -19.46 -2.36
CA THR A 101 7.59 -18.17 -1.69
C THR A 101 7.36 -17.06 -2.70
N GLU A 102 6.30 -16.30 -2.52
CA GLU A 102 5.96 -15.21 -3.41
C GLU A 102 6.88 -14.00 -3.23
N SER A 103 7.28 -13.39 -4.34
CA SER A 103 7.94 -12.07 -4.38
C SER A 103 7.03 -10.99 -4.96
N TYR A 104 5.78 -11.34 -5.25
CA TYR A 104 4.70 -10.46 -5.67
C TYR A 104 3.37 -10.96 -5.11
N PHE A 105 2.49 -10.05 -4.72
CA PHE A 105 1.07 -10.33 -4.61
C PHE A 105 0.21 -9.21 -5.18
N GLY A 106 -0.97 -9.61 -5.66
CA GLY A 106 -2.10 -8.74 -5.91
C GLY A 106 -3.28 -9.25 -5.08
N LEU A 107 -3.97 -8.34 -4.40
CA LEU A 107 -5.13 -8.59 -3.56
C LEU A 107 -6.28 -7.67 -3.96
N GLU A 108 -7.48 -8.23 -3.99
CA GLU A 108 -8.74 -7.53 -4.05
C GLU A 108 -9.63 -8.12 -2.97
N GLY A 109 -10.22 -7.26 -2.17
CA GLY A 109 -11.17 -7.64 -1.14
C GLY A 109 -12.11 -6.50 -0.81
N LYS A 110 -13.00 -6.75 0.14
CA LYS A 110 -14.04 -5.80 0.54
C LYS A 110 -14.12 -5.69 2.05
N ILE A 111 -14.35 -4.47 2.54
CA ILE A 111 -14.75 -4.21 3.93
C ILE A 111 -16.00 -3.34 3.94
N GLY A 112 -17.12 -3.93 4.37
CA GLY A 112 -18.43 -3.29 4.22
C GLY A 112 -18.74 -3.05 2.74
N ASP A 113 -18.85 -1.79 2.34
CA ASP A 113 -19.08 -1.39 0.94
C ASP A 113 -17.79 -0.98 0.20
N ILE A 114 -16.67 -0.85 0.92
CA ILE A 114 -15.44 -0.32 0.36
C ILE A 114 -14.64 -1.44 -0.30
N LEU A 115 -14.36 -1.28 -1.60
CA LEU A 115 -13.44 -2.14 -2.32
C LEU A 115 -12.00 -1.77 -1.95
N VAL A 116 -11.20 -2.77 -1.59
CA VAL A 116 -9.78 -2.62 -1.28
C VAL A 116 -9.00 -3.41 -2.31
N LYS A 117 -8.13 -2.73 -3.05
CA LYS A 117 -7.14 -3.38 -3.91
C LYS A 117 -5.74 -3.03 -3.43
N ALA A 118 -4.88 -4.03 -3.32
CA ALA A 118 -3.50 -3.86 -2.90
C ALA A 118 -2.58 -4.69 -3.79
N GLU A 119 -1.47 -4.11 -4.24
CA GLU A 119 -0.41 -4.84 -4.90
C GLU A 119 0.96 -4.48 -4.34
N SER A 120 1.84 -5.47 -4.30
CA SER A 120 3.24 -5.27 -3.94
C SER A 120 4.11 -6.33 -4.59
N GLY A 121 5.33 -5.95 -4.97
CA GLY A 121 6.28 -6.91 -5.52
C GLY A 121 7.66 -6.36 -5.81
N LYS A 122 8.58 -7.28 -6.10
CA LYS A 122 10.01 -7.04 -6.30
C LYS A 122 10.43 -7.37 -7.73
N LYS A 123 11.55 -6.79 -8.19
CA LYS A 123 12.03 -6.89 -9.58
C LYS A 123 10.96 -6.56 -10.63
N LEU A 124 10.22 -5.48 -10.42
CA LEU A 124 9.28 -4.94 -11.39
C LEU A 124 9.92 -3.80 -12.22
N GLY A 125 9.25 -3.39 -13.29
CA GLY A 125 9.77 -2.39 -14.23
C GLY A 125 9.86 -0.97 -13.63
N THR A 126 9.15 -0.71 -12.53
CA THR A 126 9.05 0.59 -11.86
C THR A 126 9.34 0.47 -10.37
N LYS A 127 9.65 1.61 -9.75
CA LYS A 127 9.60 1.77 -8.30
C LYS A 127 8.48 2.78 -8.05
N GLU A 128 7.43 2.35 -7.40
CA GLU A 128 6.24 3.17 -7.18
C GLU A 128 5.61 2.77 -5.85
N THR A 129 5.38 3.77 -5.02
CA THR A 129 4.46 3.62 -3.90
C THR A 129 3.38 4.68 -4.06
N SER A 130 2.15 4.24 -4.34
CA SER A 130 1.03 5.12 -4.61
C SER A 130 -0.23 4.65 -3.96
N ILE A 131 -1.11 5.59 -3.67
CA ILE A 131 -2.44 5.31 -3.16
C ILE A 131 -3.44 6.10 -3.99
N GLN A 132 -4.57 5.48 -4.28
CA GLN A 132 -5.69 6.12 -4.95
C GLN A 132 -6.96 5.84 -4.17
N VAL A 133 -7.74 6.89 -3.93
CA VAL A 133 -9.08 6.81 -3.36
C VAL A 133 -10.07 7.25 -4.42
N THR A 134 -11.03 6.38 -4.71
CA THR A 134 -12.13 6.67 -5.63
C THR A 134 -13.42 6.80 -4.82
N TYR A 135 -14.21 7.82 -5.13
CA TYR A 135 -15.48 8.11 -4.49
C TYR A 135 -16.66 7.55 -5.29
N GLU A 136 -17.84 7.50 -4.67
CA GLU A 136 -19.08 7.01 -5.32
C GLU A 136 -19.48 7.83 -6.55
N ASP A 137 -19.16 9.12 -6.58
CA ASP A 137 -19.38 9.99 -7.75
C ASP A 137 -18.37 9.78 -8.89
N GLY A 138 -17.45 8.83 -8.74
CA GLY A 138 -16.41 8.49 -9.71
C GLY A 138 -15.16 9.38 -9.64
N SER A 139 -15.19 10.51 -8.93
CA SER A 139 -13.99 11.32 -8.74
C SER A 139 -12.94 10.56 -7.92
N SER A 140 -11.66 10.91 -8.10
CA SER A 140 -10.59 10.23 -7.37
C SER A 140 -9.43 11.16 -7.01
N ILE A 141 -8.71 10.78 -5.96
CA ILE A 141 -7.48 11.41 -5.53
C ILE A 141 -6.39 10.35 -5.55
N LYS A 142 -5.31 10.60 -6.28
CA LYS A 142 -4.12 9.75 -6.33
C LYS A 142 -2.93 10.49 -5.78
N TRP A 143 -2.15 9.82 -4.94
CA TRP A 143 -0.87 10.35 -4.49
C TRP A 143 0.24 9.32 -4.60
N ASN A 144 1.41 9.80 -4.98
CA ASN A 144 2.64 9.02 -4.98
C ASN A 144 3.51 9.47 -3.80
N ILE A 145 3.99 8.53 -3.00
CA ILE A 145 4.80 8.81 -1.82
C ILE A 145 6.29 8.50 -2.01
N ASP A 146 6.69 8.00 -3.19
CA ASP A 146 8.09 7.76 -3.55
C ASP A 146 8.74 9.03 -4.14
N LYS A 147 9.92 8.91 -4.79
CA LYS A 147 10.78 10.03 -5.21
C LYS A 147 10.07 11.18 -5.95
N GLN A 148 9.06 10.89 -6.76
CA GLN A 148 8.23 11.89 -7.44
C GLN A 148 6.93 12.08 -6.65
N LYS A 149 7.04 12.67 -5.46
CA LYS A 149 5.88 12.89 -4.61
C LYS A 149 4.91 13.82 -5.31
N PHE A 150 3.71 13.35 -5.60
CA PHE A 150 2.65 14.17 -6.17
C PHE A 150 1.32 13.86 -5.53
N LEU A 151 0.41 14.84 -5.61
CA LEU A 151 -1.00 14.70 -5.36
C LEU A 151 -1.74 15.09 -6.64
N ALA A 152 -2.65 14.25 -7.11
CA ALA A 152 -3.43 14.46 -8.32
C ALA A 152 -4.92 14.20 -8.02
N ILE A 153 -5.79 15.06 -8.54
CA ILE A 153 -7.24 14.98 -8.40
C ILE A 153 -7.82 14.77 -9.78
N TYR A 154 -8.73 13.81 -9.91
CA TYR A 154 -9.39 13.44 -11.16
C TYR A 154 -10.90 13.59 -11.01
N ASN A 155 -11.57 13.97 -12.11
CA ASN A 155 -13.03 13.96 -12.18
C ASN A 155 -13.58 12.54 -12.43
N SER A 156 -14.90 12.41 -12.50
CA SER A 156 -15.59 11.14 -12.77
C SER A 156 -15.22 10.49 -14.10
N ASP A 157 -14.78 11.30 -15.07
CA ASP A 157 -14.38 10.85 -16.41
C ASP A 157 -12.89 10.45 -16.46
N GLY A 158 -12.19 10.49 -15.32
CA GLY A 158 -10.76 10.19 -15.23
C GLY A 158 -9.84 11.29 -15.74
N GLN A 159 -10.37 12.48 -16.03
CA GLN A 159 -9.57 13.63 -16.44
C GLN A 159 -8.91 14.31 -15.24
N LEU A 160 -7.64 14.66 -15.38
CA LEU A 160 -6.89 15.37 -14.35
C LEU A 160 -7.46 16.78 -14.17
N ILE A 161 -8.01 17.07 -12.98
CA ILE A 161 -8.49 18.39 -12.58
C ILE A 161 -7.33 19.25 -12.10
N ASN A 162 -6.49 18.69 -11.23
CA ASN A 162 -5.38 19.41 -10.62
C ASN A 162 -4.29 18.43 -10.19
N SER A 163 -3.04 18.87 -10.24
CA SER A 163 -1.93 18.15 -9.64
C SER A 163 -0.93 19.11 -9.01
N THR A 164 -0.26 18.62 -7.98
CA THR A 164 0.86 19.34 -7.36
C THR A 164 1.99 18.38 -7.04
N SER A 165 3.21 18.79 -7.33
CA SER A 165 4.42 18.11 -6.91
C SER A 165 4.82 18.57 -5.51
N LEU A 166 5.06 17.62 -4.60
CA LEU A 166 5.55 17.94 -3.26
C LEU A 166 7.07 18.04 -3.30
N SER A 167 7.60 19.24 -3.03
CA SER A 167 9.05 19.48 -3.01
C SER A 167 9.74 18.70 -1.88
N GLN A 168 10.84 18.02 -2.18
CA GLN A 168 11.74 17.41 -1.19
C GLN A 168 12.56 18.50 -0.48
N GLN A 169 12.02 19.19 0.51
CA GLN A 169 12.86 19.99 1.42
C GLN A 169 13.30 19.13 2.59
N ASN A 170 14.62 19.02 2.81
CA ASN A 170 15.32 18.44 3.98
C ASN A 170 14.45 17.56 4.88
N LEU A 171 13.93 16.48 4.31
CA LEU A 171 13.15 15.51 5.06
C LEU A 171 14.14 14.69 5.88
N LEU A 172 14.02 14.78 7.20
CA LEU A 172 14.57 13.76 8.10
C LEU A 172 14.13 12.39 7.57
N ASN A 173 15.03 11.42 7.59
CA ASN A 173 14.69 10.06 7.16
C ASN A 173 13.57 9.49 8.07
N ASP A 174 12.83 8.51 7.56
CA ASP A 174 11.64 7.98 8.26
C ASP A 174 11.94 7.51 9.68
N HIS A 175 13.12 6.92 9.93
CA HIS A 175 13.54 6.48 11.25
C HIS A 175 13.75 7.66 12.20
N THR A 176 14.43 8.72 11.75
CA THR A 176 14.63 9.91 12.57
C THR A 176 13.30 10.60 12.88
N ASN A 177 12.35 10.60 11.94
CA ASN A 177 10.99 11.07 12.22
C ASN A 177 10.32 10.20 13.30
N LEU A 178 10.37 8.87 13.18
CA LEU A 178 9.80 7.98 14.21
C LEU A 178 10.42 8.22 15.59
N PHE A 179 11.74 8.39 15.69
CA PHE A 179 12.38 8.74 16.96
C PHE A 179 11.89 10.07 17.52
N ASN A 180 11.71 11.09 16.68
CA ASN A 180 11.13 12.36 17.12
C ASN A 180 9.72 12.19 17.67
N TYR A 181 8.88 11.35 17.07
CA TYR A 181 7.54 11.03 17.60
C TYR A 181 7.60 10.33 18.97
N ILE A 182 8.59 9.45 19.20
CA ILE A 182 8.82 8.83 20.51
C ILE A 182 9.19 9.89 21.55
N LEU A 183 10.16 10.77 21.22
CA LEU A 183 10.62 11.83 22.12
C LEU A 183 9.51 12.84 22.45
N GLN A 184 8.54 13.00 21.55
CA GLN A 184 7.35 13.84 21.75
C GLN A 184 6.18 13.11 22.43
N GLU A 185 6.37 11.84 22.82
CA GLU A 185 5.31 10.98 23.36
C GLU A 185 4.05 10.95 22.48
N ASN A 186 4.22 11.05 21.17
CA ASN A 186 3.13 11.13 20.21
C ASN A 186 2.94 9.78 19.50
N PRO A 187 1.92 8.98 19.89
CA PRO A 187 1.72 7.64 19.37
C PRO A 187 1.10 7.61 17.95
N SER A 188 0.77 8.76 17.36
CA SER A 188 0.01 8.84 16.09
C SER A 188 0.67 8.17 14.88
N ARG A 189 1.98 7.89 14.95
CA ARG A 189 2.75 7.18 13.90
C ARG A 189 3.00 5.71 14.20
N PHE A 190 2.50 5.20 15.33
CA PHE A 190 2.71 3.82 15.75
C PHE A 190 1.43 3.01 15.57
N VAL A 191 1.59 1.73 15.21
CA VAL A 191 0.46 0.82 15.07
C VAL A 191 -0.11 0.46 16.43
N THR A 192 -1.44 0.44 16.55
CA THR A 192 -2.10 -0.01 17.77
C THR A 192 -2.18 -1.54 17.82
N ASN A 193 -2.36 -2.12 19.02
CA ASN A 193 -2.56 -3.56 19.17
C ASN A 193 -3.77 -4.06 18.36
N GLU A 194 -4.86 -3.29 18.33
CA GLU A 194 -6.04 -3.62 17.54
C GLU A 194 -5.72 -3.67 16.04
N GLN A 195 -4.93 -2.70 15.52
CA GLN A 195 -4.50 -2.71 14.13
C GLN A 195 -3.63 -3.93 13.80
N VAL A 196 -2.72 -4.30 14.70
CA VAL A 196 -1.89 -5.50 14.54
C VAL A 196 -2.76 -6.76 14.49
N ILE A 197 -3.70 -6.92 15.42
CA ILE A 197 -4.63 -8.05 15.45
C ILE A 197 -5.46 -8.10 14.17
N CYS A 198 -6.06 -6.99 13.75
CA CYS A 198 -6.87 -6.94 12.53
C CYS A 198 -6.04 -7.25 11.27
N SER A 199 -4.79 -6.76 11.21
CA SER A 199 -3.86 -7.08 10.13
C SER A 199 -3.58 -8.58 10.05
N TRP A 200 -3.38 -9.25 11.20
CA TRP A 200 -3.16 -10.70 11.23
C TRP A 200 -4.42 -11.49 10.88
N LEU A 201 -5.59 -11.06 11.34
CA LEU A 201 -6.86 -11.70 10.98
C LEU A 201 -7.12 -11.64 9.48
N THR A 202 -6.90 -10.49 8.85
CA THR A 202 -7.03 -10.31 7.40
C THR A 202 -5.96 -11.10 6.65
N PHE A 203 -4.70 -11.07 7.11
CA PHE A 203 -3.62 -11.89 6.55
C PHE A 203 -3.97 -13.37 6.52
N ASN A 204 -4.52 -13.91 7.61
CA ASN A 204 -4.90 -15.32 7.67
C ASN A 204 -5.99 -15.67 6.65
N LYS A 205 -6.96 -14.77 6.43
CA LYS A 205 -7.96 -14.94 5.36
C LYS A 205 -7.32 -14.95 3.97
N ILE A 206 -6.40 -14.03 3.72
CA ILE A 206 -5.64 -13.96 2.45
C ILE A 206 -4.84 -15.24 2.22
N LYS A 207 -4.10 -15.70 3.24
CA LYS A 207 -3.27 -16.90 3.18
C LYS A 207 -4.09 -18.17 2.87
N ASN A 208 -5.30 -18.24 3.38
CA ASN A 208 -6.21 -19.38 3.15
C ASN A 208 -6.87 -19.33 1.76
N PHE A 209 -6.71 -18.23 1.02
CA PHE A 209 -7.23 -18.12 -0.34
C PHE A 209 -6.37 -18.94 -1.31
N LYS A 210 -6.99 -19.85 -2.05
CA LYS A 210 -6.28 -20.72 -2.99
C LYS A 210 -5.68 -19.90 -4.13
N THR A 211 -4.36 -19.91 -4.23
CA THR A 211 -3.61 -19.27 -5.32
C THR A 211 -2.65 -20.28 -5.96
N SER A 212 -2.28 -20.03 -7.22
CA SER A 212 -1.16 -20.70 -7.87
C SER A 212 -0.03 -19.69 -8.06
N LEU A 213 1.18 -20.05 -7.66
CA LEU A 213 2.34 -19.18 -7.77
C LEU A 213 2.74 -19.03 -9.24
N LYS A 214 2.53 -17.83 -9.82
CA LYS A 214 2.91 -17.55 -11.20
C LYS A 214 4.37 -17.10 -11.30
N LYS A 215 5.14 -17.67 -12.22
CA LYS A 215 6.47 -17.15 -12.54
C LYS A 215 6.33 -15.93 -13.46
N TYR A 216 7.13 -14.90 -13.24
CA TYR A 216 7.17 -13.72 -14.12
C TYR A 216 8.59 -13.31 -14.45
N LYS A 217 8.78 -12.72 -15.63
CA LYS A 217 10.08 -12.21 -16.07
C LYS A 217 10.48 -11.00 -15.24
N ASP A 218 11.76 -10.89 -14.91
CA ASP A 218 12.30 -9.71 -14.24
C ASP A 218 11.96 -8.44 -15.03
N GLY A 219 11.47 -7.41 -14.34
CA GLY A 219 11.02 -6.16 -14.94
C GLY A 219 9.59 -6.18 -15.50
N ILE A 220 8.90 -7.33 -15.49
CA ILE A 220 7.54 -7.47 -16.03
C ILE A 220 6.56 -7.77 -14.91
N TYR A 221 5.38 -7.15 -14.96
CA TYR A 221 4.30 -7.45 -14.02
C TYR A 221 3.72 -8.85 -14.31
N PRO A 222 3.54 -9.70 -13.29
CA PRO A 222 2.92 -11.02 -13.47
C PRO A 222 1.49 -10.93 -13.99
N VAL A 223 0.76 -9.91 -13.54
CA VAL A 223 -0.60 -9.54 -13.96
C VAL A 223 -0.74 -8.04 -13.78
N LYS A 224 -1.47 -7.37 -14.70
CA LYS A 224 -1.90 -5.99 -14.49
C LYS A 224 -3.01 -6.01 -13.43
N TRP A 225 -2.67 -5.68 -12.18
CA TRP A 225 -3.60 -5.77 -11.04
C TRP A 225 -4.33 -4.46 -10.80
N LEU A 226 -3.56 -3.37 -10.71
CA LEU A 226 -4.07 -2.00 -10.73
C LEU A 226 -3.76 -1.35 -12.08
N ASP A 227 -4.64 -0.46 -12.52
CA ASP A 227 -4.57 0.17 -13.84
C ASP A 227 -3.53 1.28 -14.00
#